data_AF-A0A9W4STZ3-F1
#
_entry.id   AF-A0A9W4STZ3-F1
#
_cell.length_a   1.000
_cell.length_b   1.000
_cell.length_c   1.000
_cell.angle_alpha   90.00
_cell.angle_beta   90.00
_cell.angle_gamma   90.00
#
_symmetry.space_group_name_H-M   'P 1'
#
loop_
_entity.id
_entity.type
_entity.pdbx_description
1 polymer ?
#
loop_
_entity_poly.entity_id
_entity_poly.type
_entity_poly.pdbx_seq_one_letter_code
_entity_poly.pdbx_strand_id
1 'polypeptide(L)'
;MLYLLLERNIGLELIHYHKDVNLDACNVDVHFEEIFDMHDPDDYEVVPQSQLDISRQAFRNNASKYFINGRQSNYTEGEIESISQMKPKAPNKHEDGPLEFLKDIIGTSKFKIPLEEANESLNYWMKNDRLGKLGVVNDKYDVAISTACPALNDIVVDSVEVGQTCVEYLRKNDLGRVTFILLNNLPIVDMRPIQTPENVPRLFDLVKPKDDKFIPAFYSALQNTLVAENLQQVTLNGEFIDKYGTMSGVNDQVLKAFDITSETIAKLEREHSHLEFNEKLSLLESQLQEKKNELPKLEVY
;
A
#
# COMPACT_ATOMS: atom_id res chain seq x y z
N MET A 1 13.93 -9.95 10.85
CA MET A 1 12.46 -10.15 10.95
C MET A 1 12.27 -11.21 12.02
N LEU A 2 11.62 -10.94 13.16
CA LEU A 2 11.67 -11.87 14.32
C LEU A 2 10.90 -13.17 14.00
N TYR A 3 11.61 -14.26 13.72
CA TYR A 3 11.01 -15.59 13.57
C TYR A 3 10.84 -16.23 14.94
N LEU A 4 9.59 -16.33 15.40
CA LEU A 4 9.21 -17.23 16.48
C LEU A 4 9.11 -18.64 15.90
N LEU A 5 10.10 -19.49 16.21
CA LEU A 5 9.95 -20.94 16.14
C LEU A 5 9.00 -21.36 17.27
N LEU A 6 7.70 -21.11 17.07
CA LEU A 6 6.63 -21.76 17.79
C LEU A 6 6.57 -23.20 17.28
N GLU A 7 7.46 -24.05 17.81
CA GLU A 7 7.28 -25.49 17.70
C GLU A 7 5.98 -25.87 18.40
N ARG A 8 4.97 -26.12 17.54
CA ARG A 8 3.87 -27.06 17.70
C ARG A 8 3.57 -27.50 19.13
N ASN A 9 2.47 -26.99 19.65
CA ASN A 9 1.46 -27.80 20.33
C ASN A 9 1.97 -28.64 21.52
N ILE A 10 2.65 -28.02 22.50
CA ILE A 10 2.87 -28.65 23.81
C ILE A 10 1.84 -28.11 24.81
N GLY A 11 0.57 -28.29 24.46
CA GLY A 11 -0.45 -28.42 25.48
C GLY A 11 -0.28 -29.79 26.12
N LEU A 12 0.07 -29.80 27.41
CA LEU A 12 -0.20 -30.89 28.36
C LEU A 12 0.23 -32.30 27.92
N GLU A 13 1.49 -32.69 28.21
CA GLU A 13 1.94 -34.04 28.62
C GLU A 13 3.46 -34.19 28.42
N LEU A 14 4.29 -33.61 29.30
CA LEU A 14 5.73 -33.94 29.39
C LEU A 14 6.09 -34.50 30.76
N ILE A 15 5.28 -35.46 31.23
CA ILE A 15 5.72 -36.45 32.22
C ILE A 15 5.43 -37.81 31.60
N HIS A 16 6.37 -38.33 30.80
CA HIS A 16 6.38 -39.77 30.55
C HIS A 16 6.69 -40.47 31.89
N TYR A 17 5.67 -41.09 32.47
CA TYR A 17 5.79 -41.90 33.68
C TYR A 17 6.64 -43.14 33.37
N HIS A 18 7.93 -43.08 33.67
CA HIS A 18 8.79 -44.24 33.64
C HIS A 18 8.73 -44.92 35.02
N LYS A 19 8.14 -46.12 35.09
CA LYS A 19 7.89 -46.88 36.33
C LYS A 19 9.13 -47.12 37.21
N ASP A 20 10.32 -46.97 36.65
CA ASP A 20 11.58 -47.33 37.30
C ASP A 20 12.43 -46.12 37.75
N VAL A 21 11.95 -44.88 37.58
CA VAL A 21 12.71 -43.67 37.95
C VAL A 21 11.96 -42.81 38.96
N ASN A 22 12.51 -42.72 40.15
CA ASN A 22 11.99 -41.94 41.27
C ASN A 22 12.53 -40.51 41.23
N LEU A 23 11.97 -39.63 40.40
CA LEU A 23 12.37 -38.21 40.31
C LEU A 23 11.47 -37.30 41.15
N ASP A 24 12.07 -36.42 41.95
CA ASP A 24 11.34 -35.45 42.79
C ASP A 24 10.91 -34.19 42.01
N ALA A 25 11.57 -33.91 40.88
CA ALA A 25 11.23 -32.82 39.97
C ALA A 25 11.72 -33.08 38.53
N CYS A 26 11.14 -32.39 37.55
CA CYS A 26 11.63 -32.25 36.18
C CYS A 26 11.75 -30.77 35.80
N ASN A 27 12.60 -30.46 34.82
CA ASN A 27 12.78 -29.09 34.32
C ASN A 27 12.59 -29.06 32.80
N VAL A 28 11.98 -27.99 32.30
CA VAL A 28 11.86 -27.68 30.87
C VAL A 28 12.39 -26.26 30.67
N ASP A 29 13.28 -26.10 29.69
CA ASP A 29 13.95 -24.84 29.39
C ASP A 29 13.63 -24.39 27.96
N VAL A 30 13.35 -23.10 27.78
CA VAL A 30 13.20 -22.43 26.49
C VAL A 30 14.27 -21.36 26.39
N HIS A 31 15.12 -21.47 25.38
CA HIS A 31 16.25 -20.56 25.14
C HIS A 31 15.88 -19.58 24.02
N PHE A 32 16.00 -18.30 24.29
CA PHE A 32 15.80 -17.21 23.34
C PHE A 32 17.12 -16.49 23.09
N GLU A 33 17.37 -16.15 21.84
CA GLU A 33 18.54 -15.36 21.43
C GLU A 33 18.10 -14.30 20.41
N GLU A 34 18.72 -13.14 20.47
CA GLU A 34 18.56 -12.13 19.42
C GLU A 34 19.57 -12.39 18.31
N ILE A 35 19.13 -12.28 17.05
CA ILE A 35 19.95 -12.57 15.88
C ILE A 35 19.91 -11.43 14.86
N PHE A 36 21.00 -11.26 14.12
CA PHE A 36 21.07 -10.50 12.88
C PHE A 36 20.99 -11.45 11.69
N ASP A 37 19.95 -11.29 10.87
CA ASP A 37 19.80 -12.00 9.60
C ASP A 37 20.93 -11.59 8.64
N MET A 38 21.64 -12.57 8.06
CA MET A 38 22.67 -12.34 7.05
C MET A 38 22.08 -12.32 5.63
N HIS A 39 22.93 -12.18 4.61
CA HIS A 39 22.48 -12.11 3.21
C HIS A 39 21.87 -13.43 2.71
N ASP A 40 22.23 -14.56 3.31
CA ASP A 40 21.64 -15.87 3.03
C ASP A 40 20.50 -16.18 4.03
N PRO A 41 19.38 -16.76 3.58
CA PRO A 41 18.20 -16.98 4.41
C PRO A 41 18.38 -17.99 5.55
N ASP A 42 19.44 -18.79 5.51
CA ASP A 42 19.78 -19.77 6.55
C ASP A 42 20.95 -19.31 7.45
N ASP A 43 21.52 -18.12 7.21
CA ASP A 43 22.69 -17.62 7.92
C ASP A 43 22.32 -16.46 8.87
N TYR A 44 22.87 -16.49 10.08
CA TYR A 44 22.56 -15.53 11.14
C TYR A 44 23.73 -15.35 12.11
N GLU A 45 23.83 -14.15 12.68
CA GLU A 45 24.78 -13.86 13.78
C GLU A 45 24.01 -13.57 15.06
N VAL A 46 24.36 -14.27 16.14
CA VAL A 46 23.74 -14.06 17.46
C VAL A 46 24.31 -12.78 18.08
N VAL A 47 23.42 -11.90 18.53
CA VAL A 47 23.79 -10.69 19.28
C VAL A 47 24.43 -11.10 20.61
N PRO A 48 25.67 -10.67 20.90
CA PRO A 48 26.31 -11.00 22.16
C PRO A 48 25.47 -10.54 23.37
N GLN A 49 25.36 -11.39 24.38
CA GLN A 49 24.61 -11.13 25.64
C GLN A 49 23.09 -10.98 25.48
N SER A 50 22.50 -11.42 24.36
CA SER A 50 21.04 -11.41 24.15
C SER A 50 20.31 -12.64 24.70
N GLN A 51 21.03 -13.58 25.30
CA GLN A 51 20.46 -14.84 25.80
C GLN A 51 19.40 -14.58 26.89
N LEU A 52 18.23 -15.15 26.66
CA LEU A 52 17.12 -15.18 27.60
C LEU A 52 16.64 -16.63 27.75
N ASP A 53 16.84 -17.20 28.93
CA ASP A 53 16.43 -18.55 29.29
C ASP A 53 15.18 -18.47 30.16
N ILE A 54 14.12 -19.16 29.76
CA ILE A 54 12.91 -19.30 30.54
C ILE A 54 12.74 -20.77 30.92
N SER A 55 12.76 -21.06 32.21
CA SER A 55 12.68 -22.43 32.72
C SER A 55 11.44 -22.65 33.57
N ARG A 56 10.82 -23.83 33.46
CA ARG A 56 9.83 -24.34 34.41
C ARG A 56 10.35 -25.62 35.05
N GLN A 57 10.48 -25.59 36.38
CA GLN A 57 10.72 -26.76 37.20
C GLN A 57 9.41 -27.24 37.81
N ALA A 58 8.95 -28.43 37.43
CA ALA A 58 7.76 -29.07 37.97
C ALA A 58 8.16 -30.11 39.03
N PHE A 59 7.54 -30.06 40.20
CA PHE A 59 7.80 -30.94 41.33
C PHE A 59 6.72 -32.01 41.46
N ARG A 60 7.07 -33.15 42.06
CA ARG A 60 6.13 -34.26 42.30
C ARG A 60 4.92 -33.88 43.15
N ASN A 61 5.04 -32.88 44.00
CA ASN A 61 3.94 -32.37 44.82
C ASN A 61 2.97 -31.46 44.04
N ASN A 62 3.00 -31.51 42.71
CA ASN A 62 2.26 -30.65 41.79
C ASN A 62 2.56 -29.15 41.94
N ALA A 63 3.68 -28.77 42.58
CA ALA A 63 4.13 -27.39 42.57
C ALA A 63 4.99 -27.12 41.33
N SER A 64 4.91 -25.90 40.78
CA SER A 64 5.78 -25.42 39.71
C SER A 64 6.61 -24.22 40.20
N LYS A 65 7.87 -24.15 39.79
CA LYS A 65 8.71 -22.94 39.93
C LYS A 65 9.18 -22.49 38.55
N TYR A 66 9.25 -21.18 38.36
CA TYR A 66 9.66 -20.57 37.11
C TYR A 66 10.95 -19.80 37.30
N PHE A 67 11.82 -19.82 36.29
CA PHE A 67 13.10 -19.12 36.30
C PHE A 67 13.27 -18.33 35.01
N ILE A 68 13.89 -17.15 35.14
CA ILE A 68 14.33 -16.33 34.01
C ILE A 68 15.83 -16.10 34.20
N ASN A 69 16.66 -16.53 33.25
CA ASN A 69 18.12 -16.50 33.33
C ASN A 69 18.64 -17.10 34.65
N GLY A 70 18.07 -18.23 35.06
CA GLY A 70 18.39 -18.93 36.30
C GLY A 70 17.91 -18.25 37.59
N ARG A 71 17.25 -17.08 37.51
CA ARG A 71 16.66 -16.39 38.67
C ARG A 71 15.21 -16.80 38.84
N GLN A 72 14.85 -17.26 40.04
CA GLN A 72 13.47 -17.64 40.34
C GLN A 72 12.55 -16.42 40.17
N SER A 73 11.52 -16.57 39.35
CA SER A 73 10.50 -15.55 39.15
C SER A 73 9.26 -15.84 40.00
N ASN A 74 8.56 -14.78 40.41
CA ASN A 74 7.33 -14.85 41.19
C ASN A 74 6.07 -14.90 40.31
N TYR A 75 6.22 -15.05 38.99
CA TYR A 75 5.06 -15.26 38.12
C TYR A 75 4.29 -16.50 38.56
N THR A 76 3.01 -16.32 38.78
CA THR A 76 2.11 -17.38 39.23
C THR A 76 1.77 -18.31 38.08
N GLU A 77 1.51 -19.59 38.39
CA GLU A 77 1.12 -20.60 37.39
C GLU A 77 -0.09 -20.14 36.55
N GLY A 78 -1.01 -19.37 37.13
CA GLY A 78 -2.14 -18.77 36.42
C GLY A 78 -1.78 -17.65 35.43
N GLU A 79 -0.72 -16.86 35.69
CA GLU A 79 -0.24 -15.85 34.74
C GLU A 79 0.44 -16.49 33.53
N ILE A 80 1.10 -17.64 33.74
CA ILE A 80 1.80 -18.38 32.67
C ILE A 80 0.85 -19.27 31.88
N GLU A 81 -0.12 -19.91 32.53
CA GLU A 81 -1.22 -20.60 31.83
C GLU A 81 -2.01 -19.62 30.97
N SER A 82 -2.32 -18.44 31.49
CA SER A 82 -2.93 -17.34 30.73
C SER A 82 -2.16 -17.06 29.44
N ILE A 83 -0.85 -16.82 29.52
CA ILE A 83 0.01 -16.53 28.35
C ILE A 83 0.07 -17.71 27.37
N SER A 84 0.11 -18.95 27.87
CA SER A 84 0.13 -20.17 27.04
C SER A 84 -1.17 -20.40 26.25
N GLN A 85 -2.29 -19.87 26.75
CA GLN A 85 -3.62 -19.95 26.13
C GLN A 85 -3.92 -18.76 25.22
N MET A 86 -3.05 -17.73 25.20
CA MET A 86 -3.24 -16.60 24.31
C MET A 86 -3.01 -17.01 22.85
N LYS A 87 -3.79 -16.40 21.95
CA LYS A 87 -3.57 -16.57 20.51
C LYS A 87 -2.27 -15.86 20.10
N PRO A 88 -1.47 -16.42 19.17
CA PRO A 88 -0.17 -15.86 18.80
C PRO A 88 -0.18 -14.37 18.49
N LYS A 89 -1.23 -13.89 17.80
CA LYS A 89 -1.54 -12.47 17.61
C LYS A 89 -2.81 -12.10 18.37
N ALA A 90 -2.83 -10.87 18.89
CA ALA A 90 -4.04 -10.17 19.32
C ALA A 90 -5.15 -10.31 18.27
N PRO A 91 -6.32 -10.87 18.62
CA PRO A 91 -7.45 -10.94 17.69
C PRO A 91 -8.11 -9.57 17.50
N ASN A 92 -8.02 -8.69 18.51
CA ASN A 92 -8.72 -7.42 18.59
C ASN A 92 -7.78 -6.34 19.18
N LYS A 93 -8.05 -5.04 18.95
CA LYS A 93 -7.28 -3.92 19.54
C LYS A 93 -7.28 -3.83 21.08
N HIS A 94 -8.10 -4.65 21.76
CA HIS A 94 -8.29 -4.62 23.22
C HIS A 94 -7.81 -5.90 23.91
N GLU A 95 -7.29 -6.86 23.16
CA GLU A 95 -6.74 -8.11 23.67
C GLU A 95 -5.27 -8.18 23.27
N ASP A 96 -4.38 -8.50 24.22
CA ASP A 96 -2.95 -8.62 23.95
C ASP A 96 -2.57 -10.07 23.66
N GLY A 97 -1.96 -10.31 22.50
CA GLY A 97 -1.33 -11.59 22.18
C GLY A 97 0.11 -11.64 22.70
N PRO A 98 0.73 -12.84 22.76
CA PRO A 98 2.12 -13.00 23.17
C PRO A 98 3.08 -12.21 22.28
N LEU A 99 2.76 -12.04 20.99
CA LEU A 99 3.53 -11.20 20.07
C LEU A 99 3.51 -9.72 20.44
N GLU A 100 2.36 -9.19 20.87
CA GLU A 100 2.23 -7.79 21.31
C GLU A 100 3.02 -7.57 22.60
N PHE A 101 2.91 -8.51 23.55
CA PHE A 101 3.67 -8.49 24.80
C PHE A 101 5.19 -8.56 24.56
N LEU A 102 5.66 -9.44 23.68
CA LEU A 102 7.08 -9.53 23.32
C LEU A 102 7.57 -8.27 22.59
N LYS A 103 6.75 -7.64 21.73
CA LYS A 103 7.11 -6.37 21.08
C LYS A 103 7.34 -5.25 22.08
N ASP A 104 6.58 -5.23 23.18
CA ASP A 104 6.73 -4.23 24.24
C ASP A 104 7.97 -4.50 25.10
N ILE A 105 8.26 -5.76 25.42
CA ILE A 105 9.50 -6.14 26.14
C ILE A 105 10.75 -5.79 25.32
N ILE A 106 10.76 -6.11 24.03
CA ILE A 106 11.88 -5.83 23.12
C ILE A 106 11.90 -4.32 22.75
N GLY A 107 10.79 -3.60 22.99
CA GLY A 107 10.65 -2.19 22.66
C GLY A 107 10.58 -1.92 21.15
N THR A 108 10.16 -2.91 20.36
CA THR A 108 9.94 -2.76 18.91
C THR A 108 8.57 -2.17 18.58
N SER A 109 7.64 -2.12 19.54
CA SER A 109 6.34 -1.46 19.40
C SER A 109 6.44 0.01 18.97
N LYS A 110 7.52 0.71 19.37
CA LYS A 110 7.81 2.09 18.94
C LYS A 110 8.03 2.26 17.42
N PHE A 111 8.41 1.19 16.71
CA PHE A 111 8.65 1.24 15.27
C PHE A 111 7.40 0.92 14.44
N LYS A 112 6.34 0.39 15.07
CA LYS A 112 5.12 -0.01 14.37
C LYS A 112 4.46 1.16 13.66
N ILE A 113 4.26 2.28 14.36
CA ILE A 113 3.61 3.47 13.83
C ILE A 113 4.44 4.08 12.67
N PRO A 114 5.76 4.35 12.84
CA PRO A 114 6.59 4.82 11.73
C PRO A 114 6.58 3.90 10.49
N LEU A 115 6.57 2.58 10.69
CA LEU A 115 6.52 1.62 9.58
C LEU A 115 5.16 1.61 8.87
N GLU A 116 4.07 1.67 9.63
CA GLU A 116 2.72 1.78 9.08
C GLU A 116 2.55 3.09 8.29
N GLU A 117 3.00 4.23 8.85
CA GLU A 117 2.97 5.53 8.18
C GLU A 117 3.85 5.58 6.93
N ALA A 118 5.05 4.97 6.98
CA ALA A 118 5.93 4.87 5.82
C ALA A 118 5.32 3.99 4.72
N ASN A 119 4.69 2.87 5.09
CA ASN A 119 3.99 2.01 4.14
C ASN A 119 2.75 2.68 3.54
N GLU A 120 1.95 3.40 4.34
CA GLU A 120 0.81 4.17 3.84
C GLU A 120 1.26 5.29 2.90
N SER A 121 2.32 6.00 3.25
CA SER A 121 2.93 7.02 2.41
C SER A 121 3.41 6.40 1.09
N LEU A 122 4.14 5.30 1.15
CA LEU A 122 4.61 4.59 -0.04
C LEU A 122 3.44 4.14 -0.93
N ASN A 123 2.40 3.56 -0.35
CA ASN A 123 1.20 3.15 -1.06
C ASN A 123 0.49 4.35 -1.70
N TYR A 124 0.46 5.51 -1.02
CA TYR A 124 -0.11 6.74 -1.54
C TYR A 124 0.65 7.23 -2.78
N TRP A 125 1.98 7.30 -2.70
CA TRP A 125 2.84 7.68 -3.84
C TRP A 125 2.69 6.71 -5.01
N MET A 126 2.82 5.41 -4.75
CA MET A 126 2.65 4.36 -5.78
C MET A 126 1.27 4.38 -6.43
N LYS A 127 0.21 4.74 -5.69
CA LYS A 127 -1.14 4.83 -6.24
C LYS A 127 -1.35 6.12 -7.03
N ASN A 128 -0.62 7.19 -6.75
CA ASN A 128 -0.78 8.49 -7.42
C ASN A 128 0.08 8.65 -8.67
N ASP A 129 1.19 7.93 -8.74
CA ASP A 129 2.11 7.96 -9.88
C ASP A 129 1.75 6.95 -10.99
N ARG A 130 0.55 6.37 -10.93
CA ARG A 130 0.02 5.56 -12.04
C ARG A 130 -0.30 6.45 -13.24
N LEU A 131 0.09 6.02 -14.43
CA LEU A 131 -0.13 6.79 -15.66
C LEU A 131 -1.61 7.17 -15.86
N GLY A 132 -2.55 6.27 -15.56
CA GLY A 132 -4.00 6.52 -15.63
C GLY A 132 -4.53 7.59 -14.65
N LYS A 133 -3.76 8.03 -13.65
CA LYS A 133 -4.14 9.18 -12.80
C LYS A 133 -3.52 10.50 -13.23
N LEU A 134 -2.51 10.45 -14.10
CA LEU A 134 -1.75 11.61 -14.54
C LEU A 134 -2.38 12.28 -15.78
N GLY A 135 -3.56 11.83 -16.19
CA GLY A 135 -4.30 12.37 -17.32
C GLY A 135 -5.79 12.16 -17.17
N VAL A 136 -6.55 12.77 -18.07
CA VAL A 136 -8.01 12.73 -18.09
C VAL A 136 -8.46 12.49 -19.53
N VAL A 137 -9.48 11.65 -19.68
CA VAL A 137 -10.13 11.39 -20.97
C VAL A 137 -11.63 11.56 -20.84
N ASN A 138 -12.30 11.87 -21.95
CA ASN A 138 -13.76 11.90 -21.98
C ASN A 138 -14.32 10.49 -21.74
N ASP A 139 -15.33 10.41 -20.87
CA ASP A 139 -15.98 9.19 -20.39
C ASP A 139 -16.48 8.29 -21.52
N LYS A 140 -16.82 8.85 -22.69
CA LYS A 140 -17.17 8.10 -23.91
C LYS A 140 -16.09 7.10 -24.33
N TYR A 141 -14.82 7.40 -24.05
CA TYR A 141 -13.66 6.61 -24.51
C TYR A 141 -12.99 5.84 -23.37
N ASP A 142 -13.50 5.90 -22.13
CA ASP A 142 -12.86 5.25 -20.95
C ASP A 142 -12.76 3.73 -21.12
N VAL A 143 -13.80 3.09 -21.67
CA VAL A 143 -13.80 1.64 -21.92
C VAL A 143 -12.81 1.26 -23.04
N ALA A 144 -12.77 2.06 -24.11
CA ALA A 144 -11.88 1.81 -25.24
C ALA A 144 -10.41 1.93 -24.82
N ILE A 145 -10.06 2.95 -24.03
CA ILE A 145 -8.69 3.21 -23.62
C ILE A 145 -8.22 2.25 -22.52
N SER A 146 -9.10 1.85 -21.60
CA SER A 146 -8.77 0.86 -20.56
C SER A 146 -8.49 -0.52 -21.14
N THR A 147 -9.22 -0.87 -22.21
CA THR A 147 -9.05 -2.17 -22.85
C THR A 147 -7.86 -2.17 -23.80
N ALA A 148 -7.66 -1.09 -24.56
CA ALA A 148 -6.55 -0.99 -25.51
C ALA A 148 -5.18 -0.79 -24.84
N CYS A 149 -5.14 -0.19 -23.64
CA CYS A 149 -3.88 0.21 -23.02
C CYS A 149 -3.76 -0.24 -21.54
N PRO A 150 -3.35 -1.50 -21.30
CA PRO A 150 -3.05 -1.99 -19.95
C PRO A 150 -1.94 -1.20 -19.24
N ALA A 151 -1.03 -0.59 -20.02
CA ALA A 151 0.09 0.22 -19.53
C ALA A 151 -0.33 1.50 -18.77
N LEU A 152 -1.62 1.85 -18.76
CA LEU A 152 -2.13 2.92 -17.88
C LEU A 152 -2.01 2.57 -16.39
N ASN A 153 -1.89 1.29 -16.05
CA ASN A 153 -1.64 0.85 -14.67
C ASN A 153 -0.16 0.92 -14.27
N ASP A 154 0.73 1.22 -15.20
CA ASP A 154 2.16 1.29 -14.95
C ASP A 154 2.50 2.54 -14.13
N ILE A 155 3.53 2.41 -13.28
CA ILE A 155 3.98 3.50 -12.41
C ILE A 155 5.03 4.33 -13.16
N VAL A 156 4.80 5.63 -13.20
CA VAL A 156 5.72 6.59 -13.82
C VAL A 156 6.77 7.00 -12.80
N VAL A 157 8.04 6.87 -13.15
CA VAL A 157 9.18 7.30 -12.32
C VAL A 157 10.15 8.13 -13.15
N ASP A 158 10.83 9.07 -12.50
CA ASP A 158 11.73 9.97 -13.22
C ASP A 158 13.01 9.25 -13.68
N SER A 159 13.61 8.42 -12.81
CA SER A 159 14.95 7.88 -13.02
C SER A 159 15.06 6.37 -12.81
N VAL A 160 16.13 5.79 -13.37
CA VAL A 160 16.43 4.35 -13.31
C VAL A 160 16.71 3.91 -11.87
N GLU A 161 17.41 4.73 -11.07
CA GLU A 161 17.79 4.40 -9.70
C GLU A 161 16.55 4.25 -8.81
N VAL A 162 15.57 5.15 -8.97
CA VAL A 162 14.29 5.09 -8.25
C VAL A 162 13.54 3.83 -8.65
N GLY A 163 13.45 3.54 -9.95
CA GLY A 163 12.81 2.33 -10.46
C GLY A 163 13.45 1.03 -9.90
N GLN A 164 14.78 0.95 -9.87
CA GLN A 164 15.50 -0.20 -9.31
C GLN A 164 15.22 -0.37 -7.81
N THR A 165 15.31 0.71 -7.05
CA THR A 165 15.01 0.71 -5.61
C THR A 165 13.58 0.20 -5.35
N CYS A 166 12.61 0.67 -6.13
CA CYS A 166 11.22 0.20 -6.03
C CYS A 166 11.08 -1.29 -6.38
N VAL A 167 11.75 -1.78 -7.43
CA VAL A 167 11.72 -3.20 -7.80
C VAL A 167 12.34 -4.08 -6.72
N GLU A 168 13.48 -3.67 -6.16
CA GLU A 168 14.13 -4.39 -5.05
C GLU A 168 13.23 -4.43 -3.82
N TYR A 169 12.59 -3.31 -3.48
CA TYR A 169 11.64 -3.24 -2.38
C TYR A 169 10.44 -4.19 -2.57
N LEU A 170 9.85 -4.21 -3.78
CA LEU A 170 8.74 -5.11 -4.11
C LEU A 170 9.14 -6.58 -4.02
N ARG A 171 10.36 -6.93 -4.49
CA ARG A 171 10.90 -8.29 -4.40
C ARG A 171 11.16 -8.72 -2.97
N LYS A 172 11.75 -7.84 -2.16
CA LYS A 172 12.10 -8.14 -0.75
C LYS A 172 10.86 -8.41 0.12
N ASN A 173 9.74 -7.77 -0.21
CA ASN A 173 8.50 -7.86 0.56
C ASN A 173 7.42 -8.73 -0.12
N ASP A 174 7.75 -9.41 -1.24
CA ASP A 174 6.83 -10.23 -2.03
C ASP A 174 5.48 -9.55 -2.37
N LEU A 175 5.55 -8.27 -2.76
CA LEU A 175 4.37 -7.42 -3.02
C LEU A 175 3.83 -7.54 -4.46
N GLY A 176 4.35 -8.49 -5.24
CA GLY A 176 3.94 -8.75 -6.62
C GLY A 176 4.82 -8.10 -7.68
N ARG A 177 4.29 -7.99 -8.90
CA ARG A 177 5.00 -7.49 -10.09
C ARG A 177 4.32 -6.22 -10.60
N VAL A 178 5.13 -5.19 -10.83
CA VAL A 178 4.68 -3.90 -11.37
C VAL A 178 5.64 -3.49 -12.48
N THR A 179 5.11 -2.84 -13.51
CA THR A 179 5.88 -2.25 -14.60
C THR A 179 6.08 -0.76 -14.33
N PHE A 180 7.30 -0.27 -14.61
CA PHE A 180 7.68 1.12 -14.41
C PHE A 180 7.98 1.79 -15.75
N ILE A 181 7.52 3.04 -15.93
CA ILE A 181 7.83 3.90 -17.07
C ILE A 181 8.85 4.94 -16.62
N LEU A 182 10.02 4.95 -17.28
CA LEU A 182 11.13 5.84 -16.94
C LEU A 182 11.07 7.13 -17.75
N LEU A 183 10.64 8.25 -17.17
CA LEU A 183 10.45 9.51 -17.90
C LEU A 183 11.73 10.01 -18.57
N ASN A 184 12.86 10.00 -17.86
CA ASN A 184 14.13 10.52 -18.39
C ASN A 184 14.73 9.67 -19.51
N ASN A 185 14.27 8.43 -19.66
CA ASN A 185 14.81 7.47 -20.63
C ASN A 185 13.83 7.15 -21.76
N LEU A 186 12.71 7.85 -21.85
CA LEU A 186 11.79 7.68 -22.96
C LEU A 186 12.41 8.17 -24.27
N PRO A 187 12.22 7.44 -25.38
CA PRO A 187 12.71 7.88 -26.67
C PRO A 187 12.01 9.19 -27.08
N ILE A 188 12.76 10.08 -27.70
CA ILE A 188 12.19 11.29 -28.30
C ILE A 188 11.50 10.86 -29.59
N VAL A 189 10.17 10.90 -29.60
CA VAL A 189 9.34 10.51 -30.75
C VAL A 189 8.56 11.72 -31.27
N ASP A 190 8.26 11.75 -32.57
CA ASP A 190 7.35 12.74 -33.12
C ASP A 190 5.91 12.44 -32.68
N MET A 191 5.35 13.36 -31.90
CA MET A 191 4.02 13.25 -31.30
C MET A 191 2.97 14.10 -32.02
N ARG A 192 3.31 14.65 -33.20
CA ARG A 192 2.37 15.45 -33.98
C ARG A 192 1.14 14.63 -34.39
N PRO A 193 -0.01 15.30 -34.58
CA PRO A 193 -1.19 14.68 -35.16
C PRO A 193 -0.86 14.06 -36.51
N ILE A 194 -1.31 12.83 -36.70
CA ILE A 194 -1.15 12.08 -37.96
C ILE A 194 -2.47 12.12 -38.74
N GLN A 195 -2.39 11.99 -40.06
CA GLN A 195 -3.57 11.71 -40.86
C GLN A 195 -4.02 10.28 -40.60
N THR A 196 -5.19 10.14 -40.01
CA THR A 196 -5.75 8.82 -39.68
C THR A 196 -6.59 8.29 -40.84
N PRO A 197 -6.60 6.97 -41.07
CA PRO A 197 -7.53 6.34 -42.01
C PRO A 197 -8.96 6.68 -41.60
N GLU A 198 -9.83 7.01 -42.57
CA GLU A 198 -11.24 7.32 -42.33
C GLU A 198 -11.51 8.50 -41.36
N ASN A 199 -10.48 9.32 -41.08
CA ASN A 199 -10.57 10.49 -40.20
C ASN A 199 -11.05 10.18 -38.78
N VAL A 200 -10.76 8.96 -38.30
CA VAL A 200 -11.06 8.49 -36.95
C VAL A 200 -10.14 9.17 -35.92
N PRO A 201 -10.62 9.44 -34.69
CA PRO A 201 -9.80 10.04 -33.66
C PRO A 201 -8.78 9.05 -33.10
N ARG A 202 -7.60 9.57 -32.78
CA ARG A 202 -6.54 8.84 -32.10
C ARG A 202 -6.68 9.01 -30.59
N LEU A 203 -6.57 7.91 -29.81
CA LEU A 203 -6.73 7.95 -28.35
C LEU A 203 -5.76 8.92 -27.66
N PHE A 204 -4.50 8.94 -28.10
CA PHE A 204 -3.49 9.84 -27.56
C PHE A 204 -3.91 11.32 -27.64
N ASP A 205 -4.50 11.74 -28.76
CA ASP A 205 -4.92 13.14 -28.97
C ASP A 205 -6.14 13.53 -28.10
N LEU A 206 -6.88 12.53 -27.59
CA LEU A 206 -8.05 12.73 -26.73
C LEU A 206 -7.67 12.81 -25.24
N VAL A 207 -6.48 12.36 -24.87
CA VAL A 207 -6.00 12.39 -23.48
C VAL A 207 -5.45 13.77 -23.16
N LYS A 208 -5.93 14.36 -22.06
CA LYS A 208 -5.38 15.60 -21.50
C LYS A 208 -4.52 15.27 -20.30
N PRO A 209 -3.19 15.32 -20.41
CA PRO A 209 -2.32 15.09 -19.26
C PRO A 209 -2.45 16.24 -18.27
N LYS A 210 -2.20 15.95 -16.99
CA LYS A 210 -2.18 16.94 -15.91
C LYS A 210 -0.99 17.90 -16.03
N ASP A 211 0.12 17.40 -16.57
CA ASP A 211 1.37 18.12 -16.77
C ASP A 211 2.03 17.64 -18.07
N ASP A 212 2.59 18.57 -18.84
CA ASP A 212 3.17 18.33 -20.17
C ASP A 212 4.36 17.37 -20.13
N LYS A 213 5.04 17.27 -18.97
CA LYS A 213 6.15 16.32 -18.78
C LYS A 213 5.74 14.85 -18.95
N PHE A 214 4.45 14.53 -18.79
CA PHE A 214 3.93 13.17 -18.92
C PHE A 214 3.47 12.82 -20.34
N ILE A 215 3.42 13.78 -21.26
CA ILE A 215 3.03 13.54 -22.66
C ILE A 215 3.83 12.38 -23.30
N PRO A 216 5.17 12.30 -23.14
CA PRO A 216 5.94 11.20 -23.72
C PRO A 216 5.55 9.83 -23.16
N ALA A 217 5.18 9.76 -21.88
CA ALA A 217 4.74 8.51 -21.24
C ALA A 217 3.39 8.06 -21.80
N PHE A 218 2.44 8.98 -21.95
CA PHE A 218 1.15 8.69 -22.60
C PHE A 218 1.33 8.26 -24.06
N TYR A 219 2.26 8.87 -24.79
CA TYR A 219 2.56 8.47 -26.16
C TYR A 219 3.17 7.06 -26.22
N SER A 220 4.10 6.74 -25.32
CA SER A 220 4.72 5.41 -25.25
C SER A 220 3.68 4.31 -25.00
N ALA A 221 2.69 4.60 -24.16
CA ALA A 221 1.61 3.68 -23.81
C ALA A 221 0.57 3.57 -24.92
N LEU A 222 0.07 4.69 -25.45
CA LEU A 222 -1.06 4.72 -26.39
C LEU A 222 -0.65 4.64 -27.86
N GLN A 223 0.54 5.12 -28.22
CA GLN A 223 1.06 5.17 -29.59
C GLN A 223 -0.01 5.64 -30.60
N ASN A 224 -0.02 5.08 -31.81
CA ASN A 224 -0.98 5.41 -32.86
C ASN A 224 -2.27 4.57 -32.74
N THR A 225 -2.80 4.41 -31.52
CA THR A 225 -4.06 3.68 -31.31
C THR A 225 -5.26 4.53 -31.71
N LEU A 226 -6.09 3.98 -32.58
CA LEU A 226 -7.27 4.63 -33.16
C LEU A 226 -8.54 4.02 -32.59
N VAL A 227 -9.56 4.85 -32.39
CA VAL A 227 -10.91 4.42 -31.99
C VAL A 227 -11.85 4.50 -33.17
N ALA A 228 -12.55 3.40 -33.46
CA ALA A 228 -13.62 3.37 -34.45
C ALA A 228 -14.93 2.86 -33.84
N GLU A 229 -16.04 3.06 -34.55
CA GLU A 229 -17.34 2.48 -34.19
C GLU A 229 -17.49 1.03 -34.70
N ASN A 230 -16.61 0.59 -35.61
CA ASN A 230 -16.67 -0.72 -36.28
C ASN A 230 -15.46 -1.60 -35.92
N LEU A 231 -15.64 -2.92 -36.01
CA LEU A 231 -14.70 -3.98 -35.58
C LEU A 231 -13.29 -3.96 -36.23
N GLN A 232 -13.00 -3.04 -37.15
CA GLN A 232 -11.71 -2.97 -37.83
C GLN A 232 -10.61 -2.28 -37.00
N GLN A 233 -10.99 -1.59 -35.90
CA GLN A 233 -10.10 -0.89 -34.98
C GLN A 233 -10.60 -1.06 -33.52
N VAL A 234 -10.00 -0.37 -32.55
CA VAL A 234 -10.51 -0.38 -31.16
C VAL A 234 -11.94 0.16 -31.15
N THR A 235 -12.90 -0.65 -30.73
CA THR A 235 -14.29 -0.22 -30.62
C THR A 235 -14.52 0.50 -29.30
N LEU A 236 -15.55 1.36 -29.27
CA LEU A 236 -16.01 2.01 -28.03
C LEU A 236 -16.39 0.99 -26.93
N ASN A 237 -16.69 -0.24 -27.33
CA ASN A 237 -17.06 -1.33 -26.43
C ASN A 237 -15.84 -2.12 -25.90
N GLY A 238 -14.62 -1.78 -26.31
CA GLY A 238 -13.39 -2.42 -25.83
C GLY A 238 -12.89 -3.60 -26.67
N GLU A 239 -13.49 -3.89 -27.82
CA GLU A 239 -12.94 -4.88 -28.74
C GLU A 239 -11.77 -4.26 -29.49
N PHE A 240 -10.63 -4.94 -29.62
CA PHE A 240 -9.50 -4.39 -30.38
C PHE A 240 -8.75 -5.43 -31.21
N ILE A 241 -8.15 -4.93 -32.29
CA ILE A 241 -7.28 -5.67 -33.20
C ILE A 241 -5.91 -4.99 -33.21
N ASP A 242 -4.87 -5.72 -32.83
CA ASP A 242 -3.50 -5.24 -32.93
C ASP A 242 -2.96 -5.40 -34.37
N LYS A 243 -1.91 -4.65 -34.73
CA LYS A 243 -1.23 -4.69 -36.03
C LYS A 243 -0.68 -6.07 -36.41
N TYR A 244 -0.58 -6.98 -35.45
CA TYR A 244 -0.17 -8.37 -35.64
C TYR A 244 -1.34 -9.34 -35.84
N GLY A 245 -2.57 -8.85 -35.89
CA GLY A 245 -3.78 -9.66 -36.13
C GLY A 245 -4.34 -10.34 -34.88
N THR A 246 -3.88 -9.97 -33.68
CA THR A 246 -4.45 -10.45 -32.42
C THR A 246 -5.79 -9.77 -32.18
N MET A 247 -6.86 -10.54 -32.03
CA MET A 247 -8.18 -10.04 -31.65
C MET A 247 -8.43 -10.34 -30.17
N SER A 248 -8.76 -9.31 -29.39
CA SER A 248 -9.13 -9.43 -27.99
C SER A 248 -10.63 -9.16 -27.84
N GLY A 249 -11.36 -10.14 -27.30
CA GLY A 249 -12.77 -10.02 -26.94
C GLY A 249 -12.93 -9.71 -25.46
N VAL A 250 -13.92 -8.89 -25.13
CA VAL A 250 -14.18 -8.40 -23.77
C VAL A 250 -14.73 -9.53 -22.89
N ASN A 251 -14.10 -9.77 -21.73
CA ASN A 251 -14.72 -10.48 -20.60
C ASN A 251 -15.54 -9.45 -19.79
N ASP A 252 -16.73 -9.82 -19.29
CA ASP A 252 -17.77 -8.99 -18.64
C ASP A 252 -17.36 -8.03 -17.48
N GLN A 253 -16.07 -7.91 -17.14
CA GLN A 253 -15.59 -6.96 -16.15
C GLN A 253 -15.19 -5.65 -16.83
N VAL A 254 -16.04 -4.62 -16.69
CA VAL A 254 -15.73 -3.25 -17.13
C VAL A 254 -14.57 -2.70 -16.28
N LEU A 255 -13.36 -2.71 -16.84
CA LEU A 255 -12.18 -2.10 -16.23
C LEU A 255 -12.21 -0.59 -16.50
N LYS A 256 -12.11 0.22 -15.43
CA LYS A 256 -11.94 1.68 -15.55
C LYS A 256 -10.45 2.02 -15.68
N ALA A 257 -10.08 2.84 -16.66
CA ALA A 257 -8.70 3.28 -16.87
C ALA A 257 -8.33 4.48 -15.99
N PHE A 258 -9.29 5.37 -15.74
CA PHE A 258 -9.09 6.62 -15.03
C PHE A 258 -9.93 6.65 -13.74
N ASP A 259 -9.28 6.95 -12.61
CA ASP A 259 -9.95 7.04 -11.29
C ASP A 259 -10.83 8.31 -11.19
N ILE A 260 -10.53 9.34 -11.98
CA ILE A 260 -11.21 10.63 -11.97
C ILE A 260 -11.75 10.89 -13.37
N THR A 261 -13.08 11.01 -13.49
CA THR A 261 -13.73 11.25 -14.78
C THR A 261 -13.75 12.73 -15.16
N SER A 262 -13.86 13.01 -16.46
CA SER A 262 -13.97 14.39 -16.97
C SER A 262 -15.19 15.11 -16.37
N GLU A 263 -16.30 14.39 -16.18
CA GLU A 263 -17.51 14.94 -15.57
C GLU A 263 -17.31 15.30 -14.10
N THR A 264 -16.54 14.51 -13.36
CA THR A 264 -16.25 14.76 -11.95
C THR A 264 -15.42 16.04 -11.80
N ILE A 265 -14.42 16.25 -12.67
CA ILE A 265 -13.61 17.47 -12.71
C ILE A 265 -14.47 18.68 -13.08
N ALA A 266 -15.28 18.57 -14.15
CA ALA A 266 -16.17 19.65 -14.56
C ALA A 266 -17.23 20.00 -13.50
N LYS A 267 -17.60 19.06 -12.62
CA LYS A 267 -18.47 19.32 -11.47
C LYS A 267 -17.71 20.03 -10.35
N LEU A 268 -16.51 19.57 -10.00
CA LEU A 268 -15.66 20.18 -8.99
C LEU A 268 -15.23 21.61 -9.36
N GLU A 269 -14.90 21.87 -10.63
CA GLU A 269 -14.57 23.21 -11.14
C GLU A 269 -15.76 24.16 -11.06
N ARG A 270 -16.98 23.66 -11.34
CA ARG A 270 -18.22 24.43 -11.16
C ARG A 270 -18.49 24.75 -9.70
N GLU A 271 -18.31 23.78 -8.80
CA GLU A 271 -18.48 23.97 -7.36
C GLU A 271 -17.44 24.97 -6.80
N HIS A 272 -16.17 24.87 -7.22
CA HIS A 272 -15.12 25.81 -6.85
C HIS A 272 -15.41 27.23 -7.34
N SER A 273 -15.83 27.38 -8.60
CA SER A 273 -16.23 28.68 -9.16
C SER A 273 -17.42 29.29 -8.42
N HIS A 274 -18.38 28.44 -7.99
CA HIS A 274 -19.54 28.89 -7.24
C HIS A 274 -19.19 29.31 -5.81
N LEU A 275 -18.21 28.65 -5.17
CA LEU A 275 -17.67 29.03 -3.87
C LEU A 275 -16.94 30.38 -3.94
N GLU A 276 -16.04 30.56 -4.92
CA GLU A 276 -15.33 31.83 -5.13
C GLU A 276 -16.29 33.00 -5.39
N PHE A 277 -17.35 32.76 -6.16
CA PHE A 277 -18.37 33.77 -6.42
C PHE A 277 -19.12 34.16 -5.14
N ASN A 278 -19.47 33.18 -4.30
CA ASN A 278 -20.15 33.41 -3.03
C ASN A 278 -19.27 34.17 -2.01
N GLU A 279 -17.97 33.88 -1.96
CA GLU A 279 -17.02 34.64 -1.12
C GLU A 279 -16.92 36.10 -1.55
N LYS A 280 -16.83 36.36 -2.86
CA LYS A 280 -16.82 37.74 -3.40
C LYS A 280 -18.12 38.48 -3.11
N LEU A 281 -19.28 37.82 -3.21
CA LEU A 281 -20.57 38.41 -2.84
C LEU A 281 -20.61 38.82 -1.37
N SER A 282 -20.18 37.92 -0.47
CA SER A 282 -20.15 38.20 0.97
C SER A 282 -19.24 39.39 1.31
N LEU A 283 -18.08 39.50 0.66
CA LEU A 283 -17.18 40.64 0.83
C LEU A 283 -17.82 41.94 0.35
N LEU A 284 -18.48 41.93 -0.81
CA LEU A 284 -19.09 43.12 -1.39
C LEU A 284 -20.30 43.60 -0.58
N GLU A 285 -21.09 42.67 -0.03
CA GLU A 285 -22.17 42.97 0.91
C GLU A 285 -21.65 43.62 2.19
N SER A 286 -20.55 43.11 2.74
CA SER A 286 -19.88 43.70 3.91
C SER A 286 -19.42 45.14 3.62
N GLN A 287 -18.79 45.37 2.47
CA GLN A 287 -18.36 46.71 2.05
C GLN A 287 -19.55 47.66 1.81
N LEU A 288 -20.64 47.18 1.23
CA LEU A 288 -21.87 47.96 1.06
C LEU A 288 -22.48 48.35 2.41
N GLN A 289 -22.48 47.43 3.38
CA GLN A 289 -22.97 47.69 4.73
C GLN A 289 -22.11 48.72 5.44
N GLU A 290 -20.79 48.64 5.31
CA GLU A 290 -19.84 49.60 5.87
C GLU A 290 -20.06 51.00 5.25
N LYS A 291 -20.15 51.09 3.92
CA LYS A 291 -20.42 52.36 3.22
C LYS A 291 -21.78 52.95 3.58
N LYS A 292 -22.82 52.12 3.72
CA LYS A 292 -24.14 52.58 4.21
C LYS A 292 -24.08 53.12 5.63
N ASN A 293 -23.24 52.54 6.50
CA ASN A 293 -23.04 53.04 7.87
C ASN A 293 -22.22 54.33 7.91
N GLU A 294 -21.40 54.61 6.89
CA GLU A 294 -20.66 55.86 6.73
C GLU A 294 -21.50 57.01 6.16
N LEU A 295 -22.45 56.73 5.26
CA LEU A 295 -23.35 57.72 4.64
C LEU A 295 -24.03 58.70 5.63
N PRO A 296 -24.66 58.25 6.74
CA PRO A 296 -25.32 59.17 7.68
C PRO A 296 -24.35 60.05 8.49
N LYS A 297 -23.03 59.82 8.42
CA LYS A 297 -22.03 60.68 9.07
C LYS A 297 -21.59 61.85 8.19
N LEU A 298 -21.93 61.83 6.89
CA LEU A 298 -21.60 62.87 5.92
C LEU A 298 -22.75 63.87 5.71
N GLU A 299 -23.99 63.52 6.08
CA GLU A 299 -25.18 64.38 5.93
C GLU A 299 -25.40 65.38 7.08
N VAL A 300 -24.43 65.53 8.01
CA VAL A 300 -24.55 66.42 9.20
C VAL A 300 -23.65 67.67 9.11
N TYR A 301 -23.20 68.08 7.92
CA TYR A 301 -22.55 69.38 7.70
C TYR A 301 -23.22 70.18 6.59
#